data_AF-A0A2W5ETY5-F1
#
_entry.id   AF-A0A2W5ETY5-F1
#
_cell.length_a   1.000
_cell.length_b   1.000
_cell.length_c   1.000
_cell.angle_alpha   90.00
_cell.angle_beta   90.00
_cell.angle_gamma   90.00
#
_symmetry.space_group_name_H-M   'P 1'
#
loop_
_entity.id
_entity.type
_entity.pdbx_description
1 polymer ?
#
loop_
_entity_poly.entity_id
_entity_poly.type
_entity_poly.pdbx_seq_one_letter_code
_entity_poly.pdbx_strand_id
1 'polypeptide(L)'
;GGFNPIKDLYKMQVYAISSWRNAHVPPGALGPSGEVIPANIISKAPSAELRPNQTDQDSLPPYPVLDDILECLVEKEMSVEEILARGHDVATVHRVEHLLYLAEYKRRQSAPGVKITKKNFGRDRRYPITNRFRDR
;
A
#
# COMPACT_ATOMS: atom_id res chain seq x y z
N GLY A 1 12.48 -3.29 11.98
CA GLY A 1 13.45 -2.18 11.81
C GLY A 1 13.06 -1.02 12.71
N GLY A 2 13.96 -0.05 12.92
CA GLY A 2 13.70 1.10 13.81
C GLY A 2 12.88 2.24 13.18
N PHE A 3 12.87 2.35 11.85
CA PHE A 3 12.11 3.35 11.10
C PHE A 3 11.70 2.80 9.73
N ASN A 4 10.53 3.19 9.22
CA ASN A 4 10.03 2.80 7.91
C ASN A 4 9.81 4.05 7.02
N PRO A 5 10.74 4.35 6.09
CA PRO A 5 10.67 5.55 5.25
C PRO A 5 9.49 5.60 4.28
N ILE A 6 9.02 4.44 3.82
CA ILE A 6 7.98 4.31 2.79
C ILE A 6 6.67 3.76 3.37
N LYS A 7 6.47 3.90 4.69
CA LYS A 7 5.31 3.35 5.41
C LYS A 7 3.97 3.82 4.88
N ASP A 8 3.90 5.06 4.42
CA ASP A 8 2.69 5.77 4.02
C ASP A 8 2.65 6.00 2.51
N LEU A 9 3.20 5.06 1.73
CA LEU A 9 3.15 5.04 0.28
C LEU A 9 2.48 3.76 -0.19
N TYR A 10 1.57 3.91 -1.14
CA TYR A 10 1.00 2.80 -1.90
C TYR A 10 2.03 2.23 -2.89
N LYS A 11 1.83 1.00 -3.34
CA LYS A 11 2.83 0.30 -4.16
C LYS A 11 3.04 1.00 -5.50
N MET A 12 1.96 1.48 -6.13
CA MET A 12 2.04 2.23 -7.38
C MET A 12 2.77 3.57 -7.20
N GLN A 13 2.66 4.20 -6.02
CA GLN A 13 3.43 5.41 -5.70
C GLN A 13 4.92 5.11 -5.53
N VAL A 14 5.28 3.96 -4.95
CA VAL A 14 6.69 3.53 -4.87
C VAL A 14 7.28 3.39 -6.28
N TYR A 15 6.58 2.73 -7.20
CA TYR A 15 7.05 2.62 -8.60
C TYR A 15 7.21 3.98 -9.28
N ALA A 16 6.24 4.88 -9.08
CA ALA A 16 6.29 6.24 -9.63
C ALA A 16 7.48 7.04 -9.09
N ILE A 17 7.71 7.00 -7.76
CA ILE A 17 8.82 7.72 -7.12
C ILE A 17 10.17 7.13 -7.50
N SER A 18 10.27 5.80 -7.63
CA SER A 18 11.50 5.15 -8.10
C SER A 18 11.86 5.60 -9.51
N SER A 19 10.88 5.60 -10.42
CA SER A 19 11.07 6.08 -11.80
C SER A 19 11.43 7.56 -11.84
N TRP A 20 10.74 8.37 -11.04
CA TRP A 20 11.02 9.80 -10.90
C TRP A 20 12.45 10.05 -10.40
N ARG A 21 12.93 9.30 -9.39
CA ARG A 21 14.29 9.44 -8.85
C ARG A 21 15.37 9.10 -9.87
N ASN A 22 15.15 8.15 -10.77
CA ASN A 22 16.13 7.88 -11.83
C ASN A 22 16.22 9.02 -12.85
N ALA A 23 15.13 9.75 -13.07
CA ALA A 23 15.08 10.89 -13.98
C ALA A 23 15.51 12.22 -13.33
N HIS A 24 15.58 12.30 -11.99
CA HIS A 24 15.81 13.56 -11.27
C HIS A 24 16.82 13.40 -10.13
N VAL A 25 17.61 14.44 -9.89
CA VAL A 25 18.47 14.57 -8.71
C VAL A 25 17.91 15.70 -7.85
N PRO A 26 17.22 15.38 -6.74
CA PRO A 26 16.67 16.41 -5.85
C PRO A 26 17.76 17.31 -5.28
N PRO A 27 17.48 18.61 -5.03
CA PRO A 27 18.39 19.48 -4.31
C PRO A 27 18.80 18.87 -2.97
N GLY A 28 20.11 18.83 -2.71
CA GLY A 28 20.67 18.23 -1.49
C GLY A 28 20.75 16.70 -1.47
N ALA A 29 20.37 16.02 -2.56
CA ALA A 29 20.58 14.57 -2.67
C ALA A 29 22.09 14.25 -2.72
N LEU A 30 22.51 13.29 -1.90
CA LEU A 30 23.91 12.83 -1.83
C LEU A 30 24.19 11.62 -2.73
N GLY A 31 23.15 11.07 -3.37
CA GLY A 31 23.27 9.92 -4.27
C GLY A 31 23.65 10.31 -5.70
N PRO A 32 24.05 9.34 -6.53
CA PRO A 32 24.48 9.62 -7.90
C PRO A 32 23.34 10.19 -8.77
N SER A 33 23.73 10.84 -9.86
CA SER A 33 22.84 11.19 -10.97
C SER A 33 22.59 9.97 -11.87
N GLY A 34 21.50 10.01 -12.63
CA GLY A 34 21.12 8.93 -13.56
C GLY A 34 20.40 7.76 -12.87
N GLU A 35 20.60 6.55 -13.41
CA GLU A 35 19.94 5.33 -12.95
C GLU A 35 20.50 4.88 -11.58
N VAL A 36 19.78 5.23 -10.51
CA VAL A 36 20.11 4.82 -9.13
C VAL A 36 19.42 3.51 -8.77
N ILE A 37 18.21 3.31 -9.28
CA ILE A 37 17.40 2.12 -9.05
C ILE A 37 17.35 1.34 -10.37
N PRO A 38 17.90 0.12 -10.43
CA PRO A 38 17.89 -0.68 -11.65
C PRO A 38 16.50 -0.82 -12.27
N ALA A 39 16.38 -0.59 -13.58
CA ALA A 39 15.12 -0.64 -14.31
C ALA A 39 14.40 -1.98 -14.16
N ASN A 40 15.15 -3.08 -14.08
CA ASN A 40 14.59 -4.42 -13.89
C ASN A 40 13.84 -4.58 -12.56
N ILE A 41 14.23 -3.87 -11.49
CA ILE A 41 13.53 -3.90 -10.19
C ILE A 41 12.19 -3.16 -10.30
N ILE A 42 12.13 -2.11 -11.12
CA ILE A 42 10.92 -1.30 -11.34
C ILE A 42 9.96 -2.02 -12.29
N SER A 43 10.47 -2.68 -13.34
CA SER A 43 9.65 -3.37 -14.33
C SER A 43 9.23 -4.77 -13.91
N LYS A 44 9.91 -5.39 -12.92
CA LYS A 44 9.52 -6.70 -12.42
C LYS A 44 8.12 -6.63 -11.81
N ALA A 45 7.28 -7.59 -12.20
CA ALA A 45 5.97 -7.77 -11.59
C ALA A 45 6.13 -7.87 -10.06
N PRO A 46 5.30 -7.16 -9.29
CA PRO A 46 5.42 -7.17 -7.85
C PRO A 46 5.17 -8.58 -7.32
N SER A 47 6.11 -9.05 -6.52
CA SER A 47 6.06 -10.37 -5.89
C SER A 47 6.68 -10.28 -4.50
N ALA A 48 5.90 -10.53 -3.45
CA ALA A 48 6.40 -10.82 -2.12
C ALA A 48 6.95 -12.25 -2.12
N GLU A 49 8.14 -12.42 -2.69
CA GLU A 49 8.94 -13.63 -2.57
C GLU A 49 9.45 -13.73 -1.12
N LEU A 50 8.56 -14.05 -0.18
CA LEU A 50 8.93 -14.39 1.20
C LEU A 50 9.51 -15.82 1.27
N ARG A 51 9.27 -16.65 0.24
CA ARG A 51 9.82 -18.00 0.00
C ARG A 51 9.90 -18.28 -1.52
N PRO A 52 10.73 -19.26 -1.97
CA PRO A 52 10.79 -19.66 -3.38
C PRO A 52 9.41 -20.05 -3.91
N ASN A 53 9.04 -19.51 -5.08
CA ASN A 53 7.75 -19.72 -5.76
C ASN A 53 6.50 -19.11 -5.09
N GLN A 54 6.64 -18.26 -4.07
CA GLN A 54 5.50 -17.49 -3.55
C GLN A 54 5.31 -16.21 -4.38
N THR A 55 4.13 -16.04 -4.98
CA THR A 55 3.74 -14.79 -5.64
C THR A 55 2.56 -14.13 -4.93
N ASP A 56 2.58 -12.81 -4.74
CA ASP A 56 1.44 -12.06 -4.17
C ASP A 56 0.16 -12.24 -5.00
N GLN A 57 0.31 -12.57 -6.28
CA GLN A 57 -0.78 -12.74 -7.25
C GLN A 57 -1.72 -13.90 -6.90
N ASP A 58 -1.31 -14.85 -6.07
CA ASP A 58 -2.19 -15.93 -5.61
C ASP A 58 -3.22 -15.43 -4.58
N SER A 59 -2.95 -14.28 -3.95
CA SER A 59 -3.68 -13.84 -2.75
C SER A 59 -4.25 -12.42 -2.78
N LEU A 60 -3.80 -11.56 -3.70
CA LEU A 60 -4.20 -10.16 -3.80
C LEU A 60 -4.60 -9.79 -5.23
N PRO A 61 -5.52 -8.83 -5.41
CA PRO A 61 -5.77 -8.26 -6.74
C PRO A 61 -4.54 -7.49 -7.24
N PRO A 62 -4.47 -7.18 -8.56
CA PRO A 62 -3.40 -6.34 -9.11
C PRO A 62 -3.25 -5.03 -8.32
N TYR A 63 -2.01 -4.59 -8.09
CA TYR A 63 -1.75 -3.40 -7.27
C TYR A 63 -2.48 -2.12 -7.68
N PRO A 64 -2.68 -1.81 -8.98
CA PRO A 64 -3.51 -0.66 -9.35
C PRO A 64 -4.93 -0.74 -8.78
N VAL A 65 -5.52 -1.93 -8.76
CA VAL A 65 -6.86 -2.18 -8.19
C VAL A 65 -6.80 -2.16 -6.67
N LEU A 66 -5.80 -2.83 -6.08
CA LEU A 66 -5.62 -2.88 -4.63
C LEU A 66 -5.44 -1.48 -4.03
N ASP A 67 -4.56 -0.67 -4.63
CA ASP A 67 -4.23 0.66 -4.15
C ASP A 67 -5.45 1.59 -4.24
N ASP A 68 -6.23 1.57 -5.33
CA ASP A 68 -7.46 2.39 -5.44
C ASP A 68 -8.51 1.98 -4.39
N ILE A 69 -8.72 0.68 -4.16
CA ILE A 69 -9.65 0.20 -3.11
C ILE A 69 -9.16 0.64 -1.73
N LEU A 70 -7.86 0.51 -1.44
CA LEU A 70 -7.30 0.93 -0.15
C LEU A 70 -7.38 2.44 0.05
N GLU A 71 -7.14 3.24 -0.98
CA GLU A 71 -7.31 4.70 -0.92
C GLU A 71 -8.76 5.06 -0.58
N CYS A 72 -9.73 4.37 -1.20
CA CYS A 72 -11.15 4.55 -0.90
C CYS A 72 -11.49 4.19 0.55
N LEU A 73 -11.03 3.03 1.04
CA LEU A 73 -11.32 2.55 2.39
C LEU A 73 -10.61 3.35 3.50
N VAL A 74 -9.40 3.84 3.24
CA VAL A 74 -8.52 4.40 4.28
C VAL A 74 -8.50 5.92 4.24
N GLU A 75 -8.28 6.52 3.08
CA GLU A 75 -8.13 7.97 2.96
C GLU A 75 -9.47 8.66 2.77
N LYS A 76 -10.34 8.08 1.93
CA LYS A 76 -11.65 8.66 1.60
C LYS A 76 -12.78 8.20 2.54
N GLU A 77 -12.53 7.18 3.37
CA GLU A 77 -13.52 6.59 4.30
C GLU A 77 -14.84 6.19 3.62
N MET A 78 -14.75 5.70 2.39
CA MET A 78 -15.92 5.26 1.65
C MET A 78 -16.48 3.96 2.22
N SER A 79 -17.81 3.80 2.17
CA SER A 79 -18.48 2.53 2.47
C SER A 79 -18.19 1.50 1.38
N VAL A 80 -18.42 0.22 1.67
CA VAL A 80 -18.30 -0.83 0.66
C VAL A 80 -19.22 -0.54 -0.54
N GLU A 81 -20.46 -0.12 -0.29
CA GLU A 81 -21.43 0.21 -1.34
C GLU A 81 -20.91 1.32 -2.28
N GLU A 82 -20.32 2.37 -1.74
CA GLU A 82 -19.76 3.47 -2.53
C GLU A 82 -18.57 3.01 -3.39
N ILE A 83 -17.77 2.06 -2.89
CA ILE A 83 -16.65 1.49 -3.66
C ILE A 83 -17.16 0.60 -4.79
N LEU A 84 -18.23 -0.18 -4.56
CA LEU A 84 -18.87 -0.98 -5.60
C LEU A 84 -19.47 -0.09 -6.70
N ALA A 85 -20.07 1.04 -6.33
CA ALA A 85 -20.59 2.02 -7.28
C ALA A 85 -19.50 2.63 -8.20
N ARG A 86 -18.22 2.56 -7.81
CA ARG A 86 -17.08 2.95 -8.65
C ARG A 86 -16.70 1.89 -9.69
N GLY A 87 -17.35 0.72 -9.68
CA GLY A 87 -17.12 -0.36 -10.66
C GLY A 87 -16.12 -1.43 -10.22
N HIS A 88 -15.77 -1.48 -8.93
CA HIS A 88 -14.93 -2.56 -8.40
C HIS A 88 -15.72 -3.86 -8.22
N ASP A 89 -15.05 -4.99 -8.42
CA ASP A 89 -15.65 -6.31 -8.20
C ASP A 89 -15.98 -6.56 -6.72
N VAL A 90 -17.17 -7.09 -6.46
CA VAL A 90 -17.73 -7.31 -5.12
C VAL A 90 -16.85 -8.25 -4.29
N ALA A 91 -16.43 -9.37 -4.87
CA ALA A 91 -15.61 -10.34 -4.16
C ALA A 91 -14.24 -9.74 -3.80
N THR A 92 -13.68 -8.94 -4.70
CA THR A 92 -12.41 -8.25 -4.51
C THR A 92 -12.48 -7.21 -3.40
N VAL A 93 -13.49 -6.33 -3.39
CA VAL A 93 -13.64 -5.29 -2.34
C VAL A 93 -13.77 -5.93 -0.95
N HIS A 94 -14.67 -6.91 -0.80
CA HIS A 94 -14.84 -7.58 0.49
C HIS A 94 -13.58 -8.33 0.95
N ARG A 95 -12.83 -8.91 0.02
CA ARG A 95 -11.55 -9.57 0.33
C ARG A 95 -10.52 -8.57 0.83
N VAL A 96 -10.37 -7.44 0.14
CA VAL A 96 -9.42 -6.37 0.54
C VAL A 96 -9.81 -5.78 1.88
N GLU A 97 -11.08 -5.47 2.11
CA GLU A 97 -11.60 -4.96 3.38
C GLU A 97 -11.32 -5.96 4.53
N HIS A 98 -11.56 -7.25 4.30
CA HIS A 98 -11.30 -8.28 5.28
C HIS A 98 -9.80 -8.37 5.64
N LEU A 99 -8.92 -8.41 4.65
CA LEU A 99 -7.47 -8.43 4.85
C LEU A 99 -6.98 -7.16 5.54
N LEU A 100 -7.56 -6.01 5.20
CA LEU A 100 -7.28 -4.73 5.84
C LEU A 100 -7.54 -4.84 7.35
N TYR A 101 -8.70 -5.34 7.78
CA TYR A 101 -8.99 -5.51 9.21
C TYR A 101 -8.09 -6.55 9.89
N LEU A 102 -7.83 -7.69 9.25
CA LEU A 102 -6.95 -8.72 9.81
C LEU A 102 -5.53 -8.23 10.05
N ALA A 103 -5.03 -7.31 9.21
CA ALA A 103 -3.68 -6.78 9.34
C ALA A 103 -3.52 -5.70 10.44
N GLU A 104 -4.57 -5.36 11.20
CA GLU A 104 -4.52 -4.32 12.24
C GLU A 104 -3.47 -4.62 13.32
N TYR A 105 -3.39 -5.86 13.79
CA TYR A 105 -2.40 -6.24 14.81
C TYR A 105 -0.96 -6.06 14.30
N LYS A 106 -0.69 -6.38 13.02
CA LYS A 106 0.63 -6.21 12.40
C LYS A 106 0.99 -4.72 12.29
N ARG A 107 0.02 -3.88 11.94
CA ARG A 107 0.22 -2.42 11.81
C ARG A 107 0.58 -1.76 13.14
N ARG A 108 -0.02 -2.21 14.25
CA ARG A 108 0.31 -1.69 15.59
C ARG A 108 1.74 -2.01 16.05
N GLN A 109 2.33 -3.08 15.51
CA GLN A 109 3.73 -3.46 15.78
C GLN A 109 4.72 -2.82 14.78
N SER A 110 4.22 -2.07 13.78
CA SER A 110 5.05 -1.46 12.75
C SER A 110 5.88 -0.30 13.32
N ALA A 111 7.10 -0.16 12.82
CA ALA A 111 7.98 0.96 13.15
C ALA A 111 7.31 2.32 12.85
N PRO A 112 7.76 3.41 13.52
CA PRO A 112 7.42 4.76 13.09
C PRO A 112 7.89 5.00 11.64
N GLY A 113 7.23 5.90 10.94
CA GLY A 113 7.51 6.22 9.54
C GLY A 113 6.98 7.59 9.17
N VAL A 114 7.35 8.07 7.98
CA VAL A 114 6.91 9.36 7.46
C VAL A 114 5.41 9.32 7.14
N LYS A 115 4.69 10.40 7.45
CA LYS A 115 3.31 10.63 7.02
C LYS A 115 3.32 11.57 5.82
N ILE A 116 2.64 11.18 4.75
CA ILE A 116 2.49 11.94 3.50
C ILE A 116 1.01 12.09 3.14
N THR A 117 0.18 11.09 3.45
CA THR A 117 -1.26 11.07 3.16
C THR A 117 -2.06 11.90 4.16
N LYS A 118 -3.33 12.20 3.83
CA LYS A 118 -4.22 12.95 4.74
C LYS A 118 -4.57 12.12 5.98
N LYS A 119 -4.85 10.82 5.77
CA LYS A 119 -5.18 9.85 6.82
C LYS A 119 -4.28 8.63 6.70
N ASN A 120 -3.40 8.47 7.69
CA ASN A 120 -2.49 7.33 7.74
C ASN A 120 -2.92 6.27 8.76
N PHE A 121 -2.29 5.09 8.64
CA PHE A 121 -2.37 4.07 9.67
C PHE A 121 -1.60 4.49 10.92
N GLY A 122 -2.29 4.60 12.06
CA GLY A 122 -1.68 4.93 13.34
C GLY A 122 -2.53 5.93 14.13
N ARG A 123 -2.07 7.18 14.21
CA ARG A 123 -2.76 8.19 15.02
C ARG A 123 -4.14 8.54 14.45
N ASP A 124 -4.25 8.64 13.13
CA ASP A 124 -5.44 9.17 12.46
C ASP A 124 -6.52 8.11 12.23
N ARG A 125 -6.12 6.84 12.05
CA ARG A 125 -7.04 5.70 11.93
C ARG A 125 -6.77 4.67 13.02
N ARG A 126 -7.62 4.63 14.05
CA ARG A 126 -7.52 3.71 15.19
C ARG A 126 -8.67 2.72 15.19
N TYR A 127 -8.40 1.48 14.79
CA TYR A 127 -9.38 0.40 14.83
C TYR A 127 -9.03 -0.60 15.94
N PRO A 128 -10.02 -1.26 16.57
CA PRO A 128 -9.76 -2.33 17.52
C PRO A 128 -9.09 -3.52 16.80
N ILE A 129 -8.15 -4.20 17.48
CA ILE A 129 -7.55 -5.45 16.96
C ILE A 129 -8.64 -6.53 16.89
N THR A 130 -9.38 -6.71 17.98
CA THR A 130 -10.52 -7.62 18.03
C THR A 130 -11.72 -6.91 17.41
N ASN A 131 -11.94 -7.14 16.12
CA ASN A 131 -13.03 -6.53 15.38
C ASN A 131 -13.83 -7.56 14.56
N ARG A 132 -15.13 -7.70 14.87
CA ARG A 132 -16.08 -8.52 14.10
C ARG A 132 -17.06 -7.70 13.26
N PHE A 133 -16.99 -6.37 13.27
CA PHE A 133 -17.81 -5.53 12.41
C PHE A 133 -17.52 -5.81 10.93
N ARG A 134 -18.58 -5.88 10.12
CA ARG A 134 -18.52 -6.04 8.67
C ARG A 134 -19.56 -5.11 8.08
N ASP A 135 -19.15 -4.33 7.09
CA ASP A 135 -20.03 -3.43 6.33
C ASP A 135 -20.76 -4.26 5.26
N ARG A 136 -21.87 -4.91 5.66
CA ARG A 136 -22.68 -5.84 4.86
C ARG A 136 -24.13 -5.85 5.32
#